data_AF-A0A8H5RQI4-F1
#
_entry.id   AF-A0A8H5RQI4-F1
#
_cell.length_a   1.000
_cell.length_b   1.000
_cell.length_c   1.000
_cell.angle_alpha   90.00
_cell.angle_beta   90.00
_cell.angle_gamma   90.00
#
_symmetry.space_group_name_H-M   'P 1'
#
loop_
_entity.id
_entity.type
_entity.pdbx_description
1 polymer ?
#
loop_
_entity_poly.entity_id
_entity_poly.type
_entity_poly.pdbx_seq_one_letter_code
_entity_poly.pdbx_strand_id
1 'polypeptide(L)'
;MSSSSSTSPQPSSQDATMAPRRLADYIERIKVADKTSSQTTARPFNNGTATQPPLIRGRVNRILLFPGSFNPPHQGHLNLLKHVFHNAGADLNIIAAIIVTTDDERLKMKMERRETGIVLSREKRQNLWRGDGIPVDWAWVYDNSVASWPGFRAKLVNALKRDGVDLKFVLLFGPDAITADGGYNPECWNCGDAITSDISRPVDFRYPNSLRQLSGCEPWISLEDGRARFDNKISICRQNRTRPKGTIRFIPCDLDRRPQDAPSSTKIREIIESSPQEEWEEKLKGIALHPKLLVEYLKELPPPTKPATESKEDAAKKEWEKIVW
;
A
#
# COMPACT_ATOMS: atom_id res chain seq x y z
N MET A 1 -35.61 31.04 65.79
CA MET A 1 -34.48 30.09 65.66
C MET A 1 -34.58 29.50 64.27
N SER A 2 -33.77 30.02 63.34
CA SER A 2 -33.89 29.75 61.91
C SER A 2 -32.85 28.71 61.49
N SER A 3 -33.31 27.64 60.87
CA SER A 3 -32.53 26.49 60.43
C SER A 3 -31.93 26.77 59.05
N SER A 4 -30.60 26.78 58.94
CA SER A 4 -29.87 26.87 57.67
C SER A 4 -29.22 25.51 57.36
N SER A 5 -29.77 24.80 56.37
CA SER A 5 -29.21 23.57 55.80
C SER A 5 -28.08 23.90 54.82
N SER A 6 -26.86 23.46 55.10
CA SER A 6 -25.73 23.57 54.16
C SER A 6 -25.71 22.37 53.23
N THR A 7 -25.95 22.59 51.95
CA THR A 7 -25.81 21.56 50.92
C THR A 7 -24.39 21.60 50.38
N SER A 8 -23.62 20.53 50.61
CA SER A 8 -22.31 20.34 49.98
C SER A 8 -22.48 20.01 48.49
N PRO A 9 -21.63 20.51 47.58
CA PRO A 9 -21.71 20.14 46.16
C PRO A 9 -21.22 18.70 45.98
N GLN A 10 -22.04 17.85 45.34
CA GLN A 10 -21.59 16.56 44.82
C GLN A 10 -20.58 16.78 43.67
N PRO A 11 -19.54 15.92 43.56
CA PRO A 11 -18.63 15.95 42.43
C PRO A 11 -19.36 15.50 41.16
N SER A 12 -19.21 16.28 40.09
CA SER A 12 -19.76 16.01 38.77
C SER A 12 -19.20 14.71 38.19
N SER A 13 -20.09 13.73 38.01
CA SER A 13 -19.84 12.44 37.37
C SER A 13 -19.74 12.56 35.84
N GLN A 14 -18.69 13.19 35.32
CA GLN A 14 -18.40 13.20 33.89
C GLN A 14 -16.92 12.94 33.61
N ASP A 15 -16.47 11.75 33.99
CA ASP A 15 -15.33 11.11 33.32
C ASP A 15 -15.73 9.67 32.98
N ALA A 16 -16.75 9.55 32.13
CA ALA A 16 -17.04 8.29 31.46
C ALA A 16 -15.94 8.09 30.41
N THR A 17 -14.93 7.29 30.75
CA THR A 17 -13.90 6.81 29.83
C THR A 17 -14.58 6.09 28.66
N MET A 18 -14.87 6.82 27.57
CA MET A 18 -15.41 6.22 26.35
C MET A 18 -14.41 5.19 25.83
N ALA A 19 -14.90 3.99 25.51
CA ALA A 19 -14.09 2.92 24.97
C ALA A 19 -13.32 3.39 23.71
N PRO A 20 -12.07 2.94 23.50
CA PRO A 20 -11.29 3.34 22.34
C PRO A 20 -12.01 3.00 21.03
N ARG A 21 -12.25 4.00 20.19
CA ARG A 21 -12.90 3.82 18.88
C ARG A 21 -11.95 3.09 17.92
N ARG A 22 -12.34 1.92 17.41
CA ARG A 22 -11.52 1.12 16.49
C ARG A 22 -11.91 1.41 15.06
N LEU A 23 -10.92 1.49 14.16
CA LEU A 23 -11.18 1.70 12.73
C LEU A 23 -11.99 0.54 12.11
N ALA A 24 -11.76 -0.69 12.59
CA ALA A 24 -12.46 -1.87 12.13
C ALA A 24 -13.99 -1.75 12.26
N ASP A 25 -14.50 -1.13 13.33
CA ASP A 25 -15.93 -0.98 13.60
C ASP A 25 -16.63 -0.12 12.53
N TYR A 26 -15.92 0.84 11.94
CA TYR A 26 -16.45 1.67 10.85
C TYR A 26 -16.47 0.91 9.53
N ILE A 27 -15.42 0.15 9.26
CA ILE A 27 -15.29 -0.65 8.04
C ILE A 27 -16.35 -1.76 8.02
N GLU A 28 -16.54 -2.47 9.12
CA GLU A 28 -17.57 -3.52 9.26
C GLU A 28 -18.98 -2.97 9.02
N ARG A 29 -19.33 -1.85 9.64
CA ARG A 29 -20.64 -1.20 9.43
C ARG A 29 -20.91 -0.89 7.97
N ILE A 30 -19.89 -0.45 7.23
CA ILE A 30 -20.00 -0.18 5.78
C ILE A 30 -20.18 -1.47 4.99
N LYS A 31 -19.40 -2.52 5.29
CA LYS A 31 -19.52 -3.83 4.63
C LYS A 31 -20.92 -4.43 4.81
N VAL A 32 -21.47 -4.36 6.02
CA VAL A 32 -22.83 -4.82 6.34
C VAL A 32 -23.89 -4.03 5.56
N ALA A 33 -23.79 -2.70 5.56
CA ALA A 33 -24.76 -1.83 4.88
C ALA A 33 -24.77 -2.03 3.35
N ASP A 34 -23.61 -2.29 2.76
CA ASP A 34 -23.47 -2.42 1.30
C ASP A 34 -23.90 -3.79 0.78
N LYS A 35 -24.23 -4.76 1.66
CA LYS A 35 -24.44 -6.18 1.30
C LYS A 35 -23.30 -6.72 0.40
N THR A 36 -22.13 -6.09 0.44
CA THR A 36 -20.98 -6.42 -0.41
C THR A 36 -20.20 -7.52 0.28
N SER A 37 -20.55 -8.76 -0.09
CA SER A 37 -19.77 -10.00 -0.01
C SER A 37 -20.35 -11.08 0.90
N SER A 38 -20.67 -12.20 0.25
CA SER A 38 -20.85 -13.51 0.86
C SER A 38 -19.56 -14.34 0.87
N GLN A 39 -18.36 -13.75 0.76
CA GLN A 39 -17.13 -14.54 0.57
C GLN A 39 -16.00 -14.30 1.57
N THR A 40 -15.95 -13.21 2.34
CA THR A 40 -15.07 -13.13 3.52
C THR A 40 -15.74 -12.37 4.67
N THR A 41 -16.18 -13.13 5.69
CA THR A 41 -16.76 -12.63 6.94
C THR A 41 -15.70 -12.11 7.93
N ALA A 42 -14.42 -12.27 7.60
CA ALA A 42 -13.34 -11.90 8.49
C ALA A 42 -13.32 -10.37 8.74
N ARG A 43 -13.29 -10.02 10.01
CA ARG A 43 -13.12 -8.66 10.49
C ARG A 43 -11.85 -8.05 9.90
N PRO A 44 -11.85 -6.75 9.51
CA PRO A 44 -10.66 -6.08 9.01
C PRO A 44 -9.48 -6.19 9.98
N PHE A 45 -8.27 -6.18 9.42
CA PHE A 45 -6.99 -6.34 10.10
C PHE A 45 -6.73 -7.76 10.63
N ASN A 46 -5.69 -8.41 10.08
CA ASN A 46 -5.30 -9.79 10.38
C ASN A 46 -6.45 -10.79 10.43
N ASN A 47 -7.36 -10.74 9.46
CA ASN A 47 -8.52 -11.64 9.40
C ASN A 47 -9.34 -11.68 10.72
N GLY A 48 -9.34 -10.59 11.49
CA GLY A 48 -10.01 -10.47 12.78
C GLY A 48 -9.19 -10.88 14.00
N THR A 49 -7.94 -11.31 13.82
CA THR A 49 -7.05 -11.75 14.91
C THR A 49 -6.03 -10.69 15.34
N ALA A 50 -6.13 -9.46 14.82
CA ALA A 50 -5.24 -8.37 15.19
C ALA A 50 -5.20 -8.15 16.72
N THR A 51 -4.01 -8.26 17.32
CA THR A 51 -3.83 -8.08 18.77
C THR A 51 -3.81 -6.61 19.18
N GLN A 52 -3.33 -5.74 18.28
CA GLN A 52 -3.26 -4.29 18.43
C GLN A 52 -3.96 -3.60 17.25
N PRO A 53 -5.30 -3.69 17.17
CA PRO A 53 -6.04 -3.14 16.04
C PRO A 53 -5.93 -1.61 15.99
N PRO A 54 -5.99 -0.99 14.78
CA PRO A 54 -5.92 0.45 14.63
C PRO A 54 -6.97 1.22 15.45
N LEU A 55 -6.47 2.11 16.31
CA LEU A 55 -7.27 3.02 17.12
C LEU A 55 -7.36 4.40 16.46
N ILE A 56 -8.55 4.98 16.51
CA ILE A 56 -8.79 6.35 16.12
C ILE A 56 -8.27 7.28 17.22
N ARG A 57 -7.50 8.29 16.82
CA ARG A 57 -6.92 9.28 17.75
C ARG A 57 -7.60 10.63 17.58
N GLY A 58 -7.52 11.49 18.62
CA GLY A 58 -8.10 12.84 18.65
C GLY A 58 -7.36 13.89 17.79
N ARG A 59 -6.73 13.46 16.70
CA ARG A 59 -6.03 14.28 15.71
C ARG A 59 -6.27 13.69 14.33
N VAL A 60 -5.95 14.41 13.25
CA VAL A 60 -6.14 13.90 11.88
C VAL A 60 -5.50 12.52 11.73
N ASN A 61 -6.32 11.53 11.39
CA ASN A 61 -5.87 10.16 11.19
C ASN A 61 -5.49 9.98 9.72
N ARG A 62 -4.38 9.29 9.47
CA ARG A 62 -3.94 8.95 8.11
C ARG A 62 -3.93 7.45 7.89
N ILE A 63 -4.41 7.04 6.72
CA ILE A 63 -4.32 5.66 6.24
C ILE A 63 -3.41 5.63 5.02
N LEU A 64 -2.44 4.72 5.03
CA LEU A 64 -1.67 4.40 3.83
C LEU A 64 -2.55 3.63 2.86
N LEU A 65 -2.74 4.17 1.67
CA LEU A 65 -3.35 3.46 0.55
C LEU A 65 -2.21 2.83 -0.25
N PHE A 66 -2.14 1.49 -0.28
CA PHE A 66 -1.05 0.77 -0.95
C PHE A 66 -1.57 -0.04 -2.14
N PRO A 67 -1.75 0.59 -3.31
CA PRO A 67 -2.21 -0.09 -4.50
C PRO A 67 -1.08 -0.81 -5.22
N GLY A 68 -1.39 -1.91 -5.89
CA GLY A 68 -0.40 -2.62 -6.69
C GLY A 68 -0.97 -3.77 -7.49
N SER A 69 -0.19 -4.25 -8.46
CA SER A 69 -0.50 -5.50 -9.16
C SER A 69 -0.33 -6.69 -8.22
N PHE A 70 0.73 -6.68 -7.40
CA PHE A 70 1.07 -7.75 -6.45
C PHE A 70 0.98 -9.14 -7.11
N ASN A 71 1.69 -9.31 -8.22
CA ASN A 71 1.57 -10.50 -9.08
C ASN A 71 2.92 -11.23 -9.22
N PRO A 72 3.34 -12.02 -8.21
CA PRO A 72 2.75 -12.15 -6.87
C PRO A 72 3.28 -11.07 -5.88
N PRO A 73 2.68 -10.92 -4.68
CA PRO A 73 3.28 -10.11 -3.62
C PRO A 73 4.58 -10.75 -3.09
N HIS A 74 5.46 -9.94 -2.52
CA HIS A 74 6.82 -10.34 -2.12
C HIS A 74 7.31 -9.52 -0.94
N GLN A 75 8.40 -9.97 -0.32
CA GLN A 75 8.94 -9.39 0.91
C GLN A 75 9.34 -7.91 0.74
N GLY A 76 9.80 -7.50 -0.43
CA GLY A 76 10.03 -6.09 -0.76
C GLY A 76 8.79 -5.18 -0.59
N HIS A 77 7.58 -5.68 -0.91
CA HIS A 77 6.34 -4.93 -0.67
C HIS A 77 6.05 -4.77 0.82
N LEU A 78 6.20 -5.85 1.59
CA LEU A 78 5.99 -5.84 3.04
C LEU A 78 7.03 -4.97 3.76
N ASN A 79 8.29 -5.02 3.34
CA ASN A 79 9.37 -4.19 3.86
C ASN A 79 9.09 -2.71 3.61
N LEU A 80 8.64 -2.34 2.40
CA LEU A 80 8.23 -0.97 2.09
C LEU A 80 7.08 -0.51 2.99
N LEU A 81 6.04 -1.34 3.11
CA LEU A 81 4.87 -1.04 3.93
C LEU A 81 5.24 -0.82 5.40
N LYS A 82 6.02 -1.74 5.99
CA LYS A 82 6.51 -1.65 7.38
C LYS A 82 7.40 -0.42 7.58
N HIS A 83 8.38 -0.23 6.70
CA HIS A 83 9.34 0.87 6.80
C HIS A 83 8.64 2.22 6.79
N VAL A 84 7.71 2.44 5.86
CA VAL A 84 6.96 3.68 5.78
C VAL A 84 6.05 3.85 7.00
N PHE A 85 5.31 2.82 7.40
CA PHE A 85 4.39 2.94 8.53
C PHE A 85 5.11 3.39 9.82
N HIS A 86 6.31 2.86 10.08
CA HIS A 86 7.07 3.18 11.30
C HIS A 86 7.91 4.45 11.19
N ASN A 87 8.42 4.78 9.99
CA ASN A 87 9.41 5.85 9.82
C ASN A 87 8.90 7.08 9.06
N ALA A 88 7.61 7.14 8.72
CA ALA A 88 7.07 8.28 7.98
C ALA A 88 6.98 9.58 8.80
N GLY A 89 7.23 9.55 10.12
CA GLY A 89 7.16 10.71 11.00
C GLY A 89 5.87 10.75 11.84
N ALA A 90 6.01 11.12 13.11
CA ALA A 90 4.90 11.14 14.08
C ALA A 90 3.84 12.21 13.76
N ASP A 91 4.18 13.22 12.96
CA ASP A 91 3.32 14.31 12.49
C ASP A 91 2.18 13.81 11.60
N LEU A 92 2.40 12.73 10.84
CA LEU A 92 1.38 12.19 9.95
C LEU A 92 0.27 11.43 10.69
N ASN A 93 0.54 10.92 11.89
CA ASN A 93 -0.43 10.07 12.61
C ASN A 93 -1.03 8.96 11.71
N ILE A 94 -0.15 8.17 11.09
CA ILE A 94 -0.57 7.00 10.33
C ILE A 94 -1.08 5.96 11.32
N ILE A 95 -2.32 5.50 11.14
CA ILE A 95 -2.96 4.54 12.05
C ILE A 95 -3.17 3.17 11.42
N ALA A 96 -3.25 3.09 10.08
CA ALA A 96 -3.49 1.85 9.37
C ALA A 96 -2.99 1.91 7.92
N ALA A 97 -3.01 0.76 7.25
CA ALA A 97 -2.81 0.64 5.81
C ALA A 97 -3.91 -0.20 5.16
N ILE A 98 -4.27 0.16 3.94
CA ILE A 98 -5.20 -0.59 3.09
C ILE A 98 -4.48 -0.98 1.80
N ILE A 99 -4.35 -2.28 1.58
CA ILE A 99 -3.72 -2.88 0.40
C ILE A 99 -4.82 -3.09 -0.65
N VAL A 100 -4.63 -2.53 -1.83
CA VAL A 100 -5.61 -2.63 -2.93
C VAL A 100 -4.97 -3.33 -4.13
N THR A 101 -5.43 -4.54 -4.41
CA THR A 101 -4.98 -5.34 -5.55
C THR A 101 -5.65 -4.88 -6.84
N THR A 102 -4.86 -4.65 -7.89
CA THR A 102 -5.36 -4.31 -9.24
C THR A 102 -6.37 -5.35 -9.73
N ASP A 103 -7.40 -4.93 -10.46
CA ASP A 103 -8.40 -5.84 -11.06
C ASP A 103 -7.78 -6.73 -12.15
N ASP A 104 -8.38 -7.90 -12.39
CA ASP A 104 -7.78 -8.95 -13.22
C ASP A 104 -7.68 -8.56 -14.69
N GLU A 105 -8.67 -7.85 -15.22
CA GLU A 105 -8.68 -7.35 -16.61
C GLU A 105 -7.52 -6.38 -16.83
N ARG A 106 -7.30 -5.47 -15.87
CA ARG A 106 -6.19 -4.51 -15.92
C ARG A 106 -4.83 -5.19 -15.76
N LEU A 107 -4.76 -6.23 -14.93
CA LEU A 107 -3.55 -7.04 -14.81
C LEU A 107 -3.25 -7.78 -16.12
N LYS A 108 -4.25 -8.42 -16.73
CA LYS A 108 -4.12 -9.11 -18.02
C LYS A 108 -3.58 -8.18 -19.09
N MET A 109 -4.21 -7.02 -19.31
CA MET A 109 -3.72 -6.01 -20.27
C MET A 109 -2.27 -5.57 -20.00
N LYS A 110 -1.87 -5.45 -18.73
CA LYS A 110 -0.49 -5.11 -18.35
C LYS A 110 0.49 -6.25 -18.65
N MET A 111 0.04 -7.49 -18.55
CA MET A 111 0.86 -8.69 -18.74
C MET A 111 0.88 -9.17 -20.20
N GLU A 112 -0.11 -8.84 -21.03
CA GLU A 112 -0.15 -9.15 -22.47
C GLU A 112 1.07 -8.60 -23.23
N ARG A 113 1.65 -7.50 -22.74
CA ARG A 113 2.88 -6.92 -23.31
C ARG A 113 4.15 -7.62 -22.83
N ARG A 114 4.04 -8.72 -22.10
CA ARG A 114 5.17 -9.47 -21.52
C ARG A 114 5.16 -10.89 -22.06
N GLU A 115 6.31 -11.33 -22.55
CA GLU A 115 6.49 -12.64 -23.20
C GLU A 115 6.18 -13.82 -22.26
N THR A 116 6.42 -13.66 -20.96
CA THR A 116 6.13 -14.66 -19.94
C THR A 116 5.42 -14.01 -18.76
N GLY A 117 4.15 -14.37 -18.58
CA GLY A 117 3.30 -13.74 -17.59
C GLY A 117 2.54 -14.76 -16.78
N ILE A 118 3.05 -15.10 -15.60
CA ILE A 118 2.18 -15.60 -14.53
C ILE A 118 1.09 -14.54 -14.32
N VAL A 119 -0.18 -14.91 -14.45
CA VAL A 119 -1.32 -14.03 -14.15
C VAL A 119 -2.17 -14.70 -13.07
N LEU A 120 -1.97 -14.27 -11.83
CA LEU A 120 -2.79 -14.72 -10.70
C LEU A 120 -4.06 -13.88 -10.61
N SER A 121 -5.20 -14.54 -10.35
CA SER A 121 -6.46 -13.84 -10.09
C SER A 121 -6.35 -12.91 -8.87
N ARG A 122 -7.24 -11.93 -8.79
CA ARG A 122 -7.28 -10.95 -7.70
C ARG A 122 -7.44 -11.64 -6.37
N GLU A 123 -8.33 -12.63 -6.30
CA GLU A 123 -8.54 -13.45 -5.11
C GLU A 123 -7.26 -14.16 -4.67
N LYS A 124 -6.56 -14.85 -5.59
CA LYS A 124 -5.28 -15.51 -5.29
C LYS A 124 -4.24 -14.50 -4.78
N ARG A 125 -4.15 -13.32 -5.40
CA ARG A 125 -3.20 -12.26 -4.98
C ARG A 125 -3.56 -11.65 -3.62
N GLN A 126 -4.84 -11.49 -3.31
CA GLN A 126 -5.30 -11.07 -1.99
C GLN A 126 -5.00 -12.14 -0.94
N ASN A 127 -5.22 -13.42 -1.26
CA ASN A 127 -4.93 -14.54 -0.36
C ASN A 127 -3.42 -14.70 -0.14
N LEU A 128 -2.57 -14.42 -1.14
CA LEU A 128 -1.13 -14.35 -0.96
C LEU A 128 -0.66 -13.19 -0.08
N TRP A 129 -1.46 -12.14 0.09
CA TRP A 129 -1.21 -11.14 1.12
C TRP A 129 -1.68 -11.61 2.48
N ARG A 130 -2.89 -12.18 2.57
CA ARG A 130 -3.50 -12.61 3.83
C ARG A 130 -2.75 -13.79 4.45
N GLY A 131 -2.50 -14.86 3.69
CA GLY A 131 -1.96 -16.14 4.16
C GLY A 131 -2.53 -16.56 5.51
N ASP A 132 -1.64 -16.93 6.43
CA ASP A 132 -1.97 -17.24 7.83
C ASP A 132 -2.16 -15.98 8.70
N GLY A 133 -1.95 -14.80 8.12
CA GLY A 133 -1.98 -13.49 8.76
C GLY A 133 -0.94 -12.58 8.13
N ILE A 134 -1.28 -11.30 7.94
CA ILE A 134 -0.25 -10.32 7.57
C ILE A 134 0.62 -10.12 8.82
N PRO A 135 1.96 -10.09 8.73
CA PRO A 135 2.81 -9.96 9.91
C PRO A 135 2.84 -8.51 10.46
N VAL A 136 1.68 -7.85 10.52
CA VAL A 136 1.34 -6.57 11.14
C VAL A 136 -0.16 -6.49 11.47
N ASP A 137 -0.53 -5.86 12.59
CA ASP A 137 -1.93 -5.73 13.03
C ASP A 137 -2.70 -4.55 12.42
N TRP A 138 -2.02 -3.71 11.64
CA TRP A 138 -2.57 -2.44 11.14
C TRP A 138 -2.80 -2.41 9.63
N ALA A 139 -2.54 -3.51 8.92
CA ALA A 139 -2.79 -3.63 7.50
C ALA A 139 -4.04 -4.46 7.21
N TRP A 140 -4.80 -4.04 6.20
CA TRP A 140 -5.97 -4.75 5.72
C TRP A 140 -5.94 -4.85 4.19
N VAL A 141 -6.24 -6.04 3.67
CA VAL A 141 -6.41 -6.28 2.24
C VAL A 141 -7.85 -5.94 1.87
N TYR A 142 -8.04 -4.95 1.00
CA TYR A 142 -9.36 -4.54 0.56
C TYR A 142 -10.01 -5.66 -0.28
N ASP A 143 -11.22 -6.07 0.10
CA ASP A 143 -11.85 -7.28 -0.43
C ASP A 143 -12.48 -7.08 -1.82
N ASN A 144 -12.87 -5.86 -2.18
CA ASN A 144 -13.58 -5.56 -3.41
C ASN A 144 -12.65 -5.10 -4.54
N SER A 145 -13.21 -4.86 -5.73
CA SER A 145 -12.49 -4.38 -6.91
C SER A 145 -11.99 -2.94 -6.75
N VAL A 146 -10.98 -2.56 -7.54
CA VAL A 146 -10.51 -1.17 -7.62
C VAL A 146 -11.65 -0.23 -8.03
N ALA A 147 -12.53 -0.66 -8.94
CA ALA A 147 -13.68 0.13 -9.36
C ALA A 147 -14.62 0.53 -8.20
N SER A 148 -14.76 -0.31 -7.17
CA SER A 148 -15.59 -0.02 -5.99
C SER A 148 -14.93 0.91 -4.96
N TRP A 149 -13.61 1.11 -5.07
CA TRP A 149 -12.82 1.83 -4.08
C TRP A 149 -13.29 3.27 -3.81
N PRO A 150 -13.61 4.11 -4.82
CA PRO A 150 -14.03 5.48 -4.58
C PRO A 150 -15.29 5.57 -3.69
N GLY A 151 -16.25 4.68 -3.92
CA GLY A 151 -17.49 4.59 -3.13
C GLY A 151 -17.22 4.19 -1.68
N PHE A 152 -16.44 3.13 -1.47
CA PHE A 152 -16.05 2.70 -0.12
C PHE A 152 -15.28 3.79 0.63
N ARG A 153 -14.30 4.42 -0.02
CA ARG A 153 -13.51 5.51 0.55
C ARG A 153 -14.39 6.67 1.02
N ALA A 154 -15.32 7.12 0.18
CA ALA A 154 -16.23 8.21 0.52
C ALA A 154 -17.11 7.85 1.74
N LYS A 155 -17.65 6.62 1.78
CA LYS A 155 -18.45 6.13 2.92
C LYS A 155 -17.64 6.10 4.20
N LEU A 156 -16.39 5.63 4.17
CA LEU A 156 -15.52 5.56 5.34
C LEU A 156 -15.18 6.96 5.88
N VAL A 157 -14.79 7.88 5.00
CA VAL A 157 -14.53 9.28 5.39
C VAL A 157 -15.78 9.92 5.99
N ASN A 158 -16.94 9.77 5.34
CA ASN A 158 -18.18 10.38 5.81
C ASN A 158 -18.70 9.75 7.12
N ALA A 159 -18.46 8.46 7.35
CA ALA A 159 -18.82 7.80 8.60
C ALA A 159 -17.97 8.32 9.76
N LEU A 160 -16.65 8.44 9.57
CA LEU A 160 -15.74 8.99 10.57
C LEU A 160 -15.99 10.48 10.83
N LYS A 161 -16.23 11.26 9.78
CA LYS A 161 -16.51 12.70 9.88
C LYS A 161 -17.78 12.98 10.70
N ARG A 162 -18.81 12.14 10.56
CA ARG A 162 -20.05 12.24 11.37
C ARG A 162 -19.79 12.09 12.87
N ASP A 163 -18.72 11.37 13.24
CA ASP A 163 -18.30 11.18 14.63
C ASP A 163 -17.17 12.15 15.03
N GLY A 164 -17.00 13.25 14.29
CA GLY A 164 -15.98 14.27 14.55
C GLY A 164 -14.54 13.81 14.30
N VAL A 165 -14.33 12.79 13.47
CA VAL A 165 -13.01 12.23 13.17
C VAL A 165 -12.58 12.60 11.76
N ASP A 166 -11.47 13.33 11.66
CA ASP A 166 -10.84 13.61 10.38
C ASP A 166 -9.98 12.43 9.91
N LEU A 167 -10.23 11.97 8.69
CA LEU A 167 -9.49 10.92 8.02
C LEU A 167 -8.93 11.42 6.68
N LYS A 168 -7.63 11.19 6.45
CA LYS A 168 -6.98 11.40 5.16
C LYS A 168 -6.32 10.12 4.66
N PHE A 169 -6.22 9.98 3.34
CA PHE A 169 -5.48 8.90 2.70
C PHE A 169 -4.18 9.47 2.14
N VAL A 170 -3.12 8.69 2.32
CA VAL A 170 -1.80 9.00 1.77
C VAL A 170 -1.40 7.83 0.89
N LEU A 171 -1.04 8.11 -0.36
CA LEU A 171 -0.68 7.06 -1.29
C LEU A 171 0.72 6.53 -0.99
N LEU A 172 0.86 5.22 -0.81
CA LEU A 172 2.15 4.57 -0.75
C LEU A 172 2.47 3.99 -2.13
N PHE A 173 3.56 4.46 -2.72
CA PHE A 173 4.08 3.90 -3.95
C PHE A 173 5.47 3.31 -3.75
N GLY A 174 5.76 2.31 -4.60
CA GLY A 174 7.12 1.84 -4.77
C GLY A 174 7.99 2.90 -5.45
N PRO A 175 9.32 2.74 -5.36
CA PRO A 175 10.27 3.72 -5.89
C PRO A 175 10.34 3.82 -7.43
N ASP A 176 9.57 3.02 -8.18
CA ASP A 176 9.45 3.13 -9.65
C ASP A 176 8.26 3.99 -10.10
N ALA A 177 7.28 4.23 -9.22
CA ALA A 177 6.05 4.94 -9.56
C ALA A 177 6.14 6.44 -9.29
N ILE A 178 7.18 6.89 -8.57
CA ILE A 178 7.54 8.30 -8.40
C ILE A 178 8.99 8.43 -8.85
N THR A 179 9.19 9.10 -9.98
CA THR A 179 10.51 9.28 -10.60
C THR A 179 10.87 10.75 -10.70
N ALA A 180 12.16 11.06 -10.86
CA ALA A 180 12.64 12.44 -11.01
C ALA A 180 11.91 13.17 -12.14
N ASP A 181 11.78 12.51 -13.30
CA ASP A 181 11.24 13.14 -14.51
C ASP A 181 9.70 13.02 -14.59
N GLY A 182 9.11 11.94 -14.06
CA GLY A 182 7.67 11.69 -14.09
C GLY A 182 6.90 12.34 -12.94
N GLY A 183 7.55 12.63 -11.81
CA GLY A 183 6.91 13.20 -10.63
C GLY A 183 5.84 12.29 -10.03
N TYR A 184 4.77 12.90 -9.50
CA TYR A 184 3.62 12.19 -8.91
C TYR A 184 2.30 12.74 -9.49
N ASN A 185 1.41 11.85 -9.92
CA ASN A 185 0.05 12.21 -10.33
C ASN A 185 -0.96 11.94 -9.19
N PRO A 186 -1.52 12.97 -8.53
CA PRO A 186 -2.47 12.79 -7.43
C PRO A 186 -3.85 12.30 -7.86
N GLU A 187 -4.21 12.41 -9.14
CA GLU A 187 -5.54 12.08 -9.64
C GLU A 187 -5.80 10.58 -9.69
N CYS A 188 -4.76 9.76 -9.93
CA CYS A 188 -4.89 8.33 -10.15
C CYS A 188 -5.55 7.55 -9.00
N TRP A 189 -5.42 8.08 -7.77
CA TRP A 189 -6.07 7.55 -6.57
C TRP A 189 -6.77 8.64 -5.75
N ASN A 190 -6.93 9.84 -6.32
CA ASN A 190 -7.42 11.04 -5.63
C ASN A 190 -6.74 11.25 -4.25
N CYS A 191 -5.43 11.13 -4.21
CA CYS A 191 -4.61 11.33 -3.01
C CYS A 191 -3.68 12.50 -3.29
N GLY A 192 -3.81 13.61 -2.55
CA GLY A 192 -2.87 14.73 -2.72
C GLY A 192 -1.48 14.38 -2.17
N ASP A 193 -1.45 13.65 -1.05
CA ASP A 193 -0.21 13.26 -0.39
C ASP A 193 0.24 11.87 -0.85
N ALA A 194 1.55 11.72 -1.07
CA ALA A 194 2.19 10.46 -1.39
C ALA A 194 3.46 10.24 -0.56
N ILE A 195 3.80 8.97 -0.34
CA ILE A 195 5.04 8.54 0.30
C ILE A 195 5.72 7.49 -0.57
N THR A 196 7.04 7.59 -0.67
CA THR A 196 7.89 6.55 -1.27
C THR A 196 9.16 6.35 -0.43
N SER A 197 9.87 5.27 -0.70
CA SER A 197 11.11 4.90 -0.03
C SER A 197 11.94 4.03 -0.95
N ASP A 198 13.26 4.05 -0.75
CA ASP A 198 14.21 3.23 -1.47
C ASP A 198 14.62 1.96 -0.72
N ILE A 199 13.89 1.59 0.35
CA ILE A 199 14.14 0.37 1.15
C ILE A 199 14.05 -0.92 0.33
N SER A 200 13.18 -0.95 -0.69
CA SER A 200 12.96 -2.13 -1.53
C SER A 200 13.78 -2.11 -2.82
N ARG A 201 14.17 -0.93 -3.33
CA ARG A 201 15.08 -0.74 -4.47
C ARG A 201 15.42 0.74 -4.59
N PRO A 202 16.49 1.14 -5.29
CA PRO A 202 16.83 2.54 -5.48
C PRO A 202 15.70 3.36 -6.11
N VAL A 203 15.60 4.63 -5.70
CA VAL A 203 14.90 5.69 -6.45
C VAL A 203 15.89 6.36 -7.40
N ASP A 204 15.42 6.90 -8.52
CA ASP A 204 16.24 7.60 -9.52
C ASP A 204 16.62 9.04 -9.12
N PHE A 205 16.09 9.51 -7.99
CA PHE A 205 16.31 10.88 -7.50
C PHE A 205 17.15 10.94 -6.22
N ARG A 206 17.65 9.84 -5.65
CA ARG A 206 18.53 9.87 -4.48
C ARG A 206 19.98 9.66 -4.90
N TYR A 207 20.83 10.62 -4.56
CA TYR A 207 22.29 10.56 -4.68
C TYR A 207 22.92 10.53 -3.28
N PRO A 208 24.23 10.21 -3.15
CA PRO A 208 24.87 10.07 -1.84
C PRO A 208 24.64 11.25 -0.89
N ASN A 209 24.65 12.48 -1.40
CA ASN A 209 24.56 13.70 -0.58
C ASN A 209 23.43 14.65 -1.03
N SER A 210 22.52 14.21 -1.88
CA SER A 210 21.48 15.09 -2.43
C SER A 210 20.29 14.33 -2.97
N LEU A 211 19.17 15.05 -3.13
CA LEU A 211 18.00 14.57 -3.84
C LEU A 211 17.82 15.39 -5.12
N ARG A 212 17.74 14.71 -6.27
CA ARG A 212 17.28 15.33 -7.53
C ARG A 212 15.88 15.87 -7.30
N GLN A 213 15.62 17.08 -7.78
CA GLN A 213 14.29 17.66 -7.73
C GLN A 213 13.32 16.83 -8.58
N LEU A 214 12.11 16.59 -8.06
CA LEU A 214 11.05 15.94 -8.82
C LEU A 214 10.36 16.95 -9.74
N SER A 215 10.06 16.51 -10.96
CA SER A 215 9.23 17.25 -11.90
C SER A 215 7.89 17.64 -11.25
N GLY A 216 7.51 18.90 -11.43
CA GLY A 216 6.26 19.43 -10.89
C GLY A 216 6.26 19.68 -9.37
N CYS A 217 7.40 19.63 -8.68
CA CYS A 217 7.50 19.89 -7.24
C CYS A 217 8.43 21.06 -6.87
N GLU A 218 8.18 21.67 -5.71
CA GLU A 218 9.12 22.55 -5.02
C GLU A 218 10.42 21.80 -4.69
N PRO A 219 11.53 22.51 -4.38
CA PRO A 219 12.72 21.88 -3.83
C PRO A 219 12.43 21.04 -2.57
N TRP A 220 13.24 20.01 -2.36
CA TRP A 220 13.14 19.16 -1.17
C TRP A 220 13.47 19.94 0.10
N ILE A 221 12.69 19.71 1.14
CA ILE A 221 12.89 20.21 2.50
C ILE A 221 13.04 19.02 3.42
N SER A 222 14.12 18.96 4.19
CA SER A 222 14.29 17.92 5.21
C SER A 222 13.43 18.25 6.44
N LEU A 223 12.70 17.25 6.94
CA LEU A 223 12.15 17.32 8.29
C LEU A 223 13.31 17.10 9.27
N GLU A 224 13.64 18.11 10.06
CA GLU A 224 14.64 17.95 11.12
C GLU A 224 14.11 17.00 12.20
N ASP A 225 14.86 15.92 12.42
CA ASP A 225 14.87 15.24 13.70
C ASP A 225 16.32 15.23 14.15
N GLY A 226 16.62 15.89 15.27
CA GLY A 226 17.94 16.42 15.65
C GLY A 226 19.04 15.40 15.93
N ARG A 227 18.99 14.18 15.38
CA ARG A 227 19.92 13.06 15.68
C ARG A 227 20.38 12.22 14.49
N ALA A 228 19.96 12.50 13.25
CA ALA A 228 20.28 11.63 12.10
C ALA A 228 21.32 12.23 11.13
N ARG A 229 22.19 11.36 10.58
CA ARG A 229 23.03 11.66 9.38
C ARG A 229 22.13 12.20 8.26
N PHE A 230 22.65 13.10 7.41
CA PHE A 230 21.91 13.74 6.31
C PHE A 230 21.12 12.72 5.47
N ASP A 231 21.72 11.56 5.23
CA ASP A 231 21.20 10.50 4.36
C ASP A 231 19.96 9.79 4.95
N ASN A 232 19.68 9.94 6.24
CA ASN A 232 18.57 9.27 6.93
C ASN A 232 17.43 10.25 7.31
N LYS A 233 17.43 11.46 6.73
CA LYS A 233 16.39 12.46 6.99
C LYS A 233 15.19 12.29 6.07
N ILE A 234 14.00 12.32 6.66
CA ILE A 234 12.74 12.40 5.92
C ILE A 234 12.77 13.69 5.09
N SER A 235 12.48 13.58 3.80
CA SER A 235 12.44 14.72 2.89
C SER A 235 11.04 14.91 2.32
N ILE A 236 10.60 16.15 2.19
CA ILE A 236 9.28 16.52 1.66
C ILE A 236 9.46 17.50 0.51
N CYS A 237 8.73 17.32 -0.58
CA CYS A 237 8.51 18.36 -1.58
C CYS A 237 7.01 18.60 -1.78
N ARG A 238 6.61 19.85 -2.03
CA ARG A 238 5.21 20.19 -2.33
C ARG A 238 4.98 20.19 -3.83
N GLN A 239 3.80 19.75 -4.27
CA GLN A 239 3.46 19.77 -5.68
C GLN A 239 3.03 21.18 -6.13
N ASN A 240 3.61 21.66 -7.24
CA ASN A 240 3.40 22.99 -7.79
C ASN A 240 2.19 23.09 -8.72
N ARG A 241 1.95 22.04 -9.52
CA ARG A 241 1.12 22.13 -10.74
C ARG A 241 -0.15 21.28 -10.72
N THR A 242 -0.41 20.52 -9.67
CA THR A 242 -1.49 19.53 -9.63
C THR A 242 -2.56 19.87 -8.59
N ARG A 243 -3.83 19.61 -8.94
CA ARG A 243 -4.95 19.55 -7.99
C ARG A 243 -5.34 18.08 -7.81
N PRO A 244 -5.59 17.59 -6.59
CA PRO A 244 -5.40 18.29 -5.32
C PRO A 244 -3.92 18.59 -5.06
N LYS A 245 -3.64 19.77 -4.48
CA LYS A 245 -2.30 20.08 -3.99
C LYS A 245 -1.98 19.13 -2.84
N GLY A 246 -0.76 18.62 -2.82
CA GLY A 246 -0.28 17.82 -1.70
C GLY A 246 1.23 17.70 -1.67
N THR A 247 1.70 16.77 -0.84
CA THR A 247 3.11 16.59 -0.53
C THR A 247 3.59 15.21 -0.93
N ILE A 248 4.79 15.14 -1.50
CA ILE A 248 5.51 13.89 -1.66
C ILE A 248 6.53 13.82 -0.55
N ARG A 249 6.51 12.73 0.20
CA ARG A 249 7.47 12.45 1.27
C ARG A 249 8.35 11.28 0.88
N PHE A 250 9.65 11.47 0.95
CA PHE A 250 10.65 10.43 0.76
C PHE A 250 11.19 9.98 2.12
N ILE A 251 11.06 8.68 2.40
CA ILE A 251 11.60 8.05 3.60
C ILE A 251 12.85 7.28 3.20
N PRO A 252 14.06 7.78 3.47
CA PRO A 252 15.27 7.06 3.12
C PRO A 252 15.35 5.75 3.92
N CYS A 253 15.91 4.72 3.30
CA CYS A 253 16.51 3.61 4.05
C CYS A 253 17.97 3.91 4.39
N ASP A 254 18.45 3.20 5.42
CA ASP A 254 19.88 3.08 5.68
C ASP A 254 20.52 2.28 4.54
N LEU A 255 21.39 2.93 3.76
CA LEU A 255 22.00 2.34 2.56
C LEU A 255 22.87 1.13 2.90
N ASP A 256 23.47 1.11 4.09
CA ASP A 256 24.27 -0.01 4.58
C ASP A 256 23.40 -1.24 4.91
N ARG A 257 22.10 -1.03 5.14
CA ARG A 257 21.11 -2.08 5.43
C ARG A 257 20.23 -2.43 4.24
N ARG A 258 20.41 -1.75 3.11
CA ARG A 258 19.59 -2.02 1.92
C ARG A 258 20.03 -3.34 1.29
N PRO A 259 19.10 -4.29 1.04
CA PRO A 259 19.44 -5.52 0.33
C PRO A 259 20.00 -5.21 -1.05
N GLN A 260 21.16 -5.75 -1.41
CA GLN A 260 21.72 -5.61 -2.76
C GLN A 260 20.81 -6.28 -3.80
N ASP A 261 20.21 -7.41 -3.45
CA ASP A 261 19.34 -8.21 -4.29
C ASP A 261 17.94 -8.29 -3.67
N ALA A 262 17.20 -7.18 -3.81
CA ALA A 262 15.91 -7.04 -3.17
C ALA A 262 14.81 -7.86 -3.86
N PRO A 263 13.92 -8.52 -3.08
CA PRO A 263 12.83 -9.30 -3.63
C PRO A 263 11.92 -8.49 -4.57
N SER A 264 11.62 -9.06 -5.75
CA SER A 264 10.73 -8.47 -6.74
C SER A 264 9.84 -9.53 -7.40
N SER A 265 8.67 -9.13 -7.93
CA SER A 265 7.84 -10.05 -8.70
C SER A 265 8.52 -10.55 -9.99
N THR A 266 9.49 -9.79 -10.53
CA THR A 266 10.28 -10.23 -11.69
C THR A 266 11.22 -11.36 -11.30
N LYS A 267 11.94 -11.21 -10.19
CA LYS A 267 12.80 -12.27 -9.64
C LYS A 267 12.03 -13.56 -9.35
N ILE A 268 10.79 -13.44 -8.85
CA ILE A 268 9.93 -14.60 -8.64
C ILE A 268 9.61 -15.31 -9.97
N ARG A 269 9.28 -14.56 -11.02
CA ARG A 269 9.04 -15.14 -12.37
C ARG A 269 10.29 -15.82 -12.91
N GLU A 270 11.45 -15.19 -12.78
CA GLU A 270 12.74 -15.75 -13.19
C GLU A 270 13.04 -17.08 -12.47
N ILE A 271 12.80 -17.17 -11.16
CA ILE A 271 12.94 -18.42 -10.40
C ILE A 271 12.04 -19.51 -10.96
N ILE A 272 10.78 -19.18 -11.25
CA ILE A 272 9.78 -20.12 -11.75
C ILE A 272 10.13 -20.62 -13.17
N GLU A 273 10.70 -19.74 -14.00
CA GLU A 273 11.12 -20.07 -15.37
C GLU A 273 12.42 -20.87 -15.42
N SER A 274 13.34 -20.63 -14.49
CA SER A 274 14.70 -21.19 -14.50
C SER A 274 14.91 -22.42 -13.62
N SER A 275 13.94 -22.76 -12.76
CA SER A 275 14.08 -23.81 -11.75
C SER A 275 13.00 -24.89 -11.89
N PRO A 276 13.32 -26.16 -11.59
CA PRO A 276 12.34 -27.23 -11.54
C PRO A 276 11.32 -26.98 -10.42
N GLN A 277 10.11 -27.49 -10.59
CA GLN A 277 8.96 -27.20 -9.73
C GLN A 277 9.17 -27.63 -8.27
N GLU A 278 9.92 -28.71 -8.07
CA GLU A 278 10.26 -29.27 -6.76
C GLU A 278 11.11 -28.32 -5.92
N GLU A 279 11.85 -27.42 -6.56
CA GLU A 279 12.72 -26.44 -5.90
C GLU A 279 12.05 -25.10 -5.65
N TRP A 280 10.86 -24.85 -6.21
CA TRP A 280 10.22 -23.53 -6.16
C TRP A 280 9.98 -23.06 -4.73
N GLU A 281 9.46 -23.91 -3.84
CA GLU A 281 9.14 -23.50 -2.48
C GLU A 281 10.40 -23.01 -1.75
N GLU A 282 11.48 -23.79 -1.78
CA GLU A 282 12.75 -23.44 -1.15
C GLU A 282 13.35 -22.17 -1.76
N LYS A 283 13.38 -22.05 -3.09
CA LYS A 283 13.95 -20.87 -3.77
C LYS A 283 13.13 -19.59 -3.55
N LEU A 284 11.83 -19.71 -3.28
CA LEU A 284 10.96 -18.58 -3.03
C LEU A 284 10.95 -18.13 -1.55
N LYS A 285 11.54 -18.90 -0.63
CA LYS A 285 11.68 -18.51 0.78
C LYS A 285 12.47 -17.20 0.91
N GLY A 286 11.96 -16.28 1.75
CA GLY A 286 12.52 -14.94 1.92
C GLY A 286 12.28 -13.98 0.75
N ILE A 287 11.68 -14.45 -0.36
CA ILE A 287 11.36 -13.64 -1.53
C ILE A 287 9.85 -13.42 -1.62
N ALA A 288 9.06 -14.47 -1.75
CA ALA A 288 7.60 -14.39 -1.76
C ALA A 288 7.05 -14.24 -0.33
N LEU A 289 5.85 -13.63 -0.17
CA LEU A 289 5.24 -13.50 1.16
C LEU A 289 4.80 -14.86 1.73
N HIS A 290 4.15 -15.68 0.92
CA HIS A 290 3.69 -17.02 1.30
C HIS A 290 4.13 -18.02 0.22
N PRO A 291 5.39 -18.50 0.27
CA PRO A 291 5.98 -19.34 -0.77
C PRO A 291 5.19 -20.62 -1.06
N LYS A 292 4.78 -21.34 -0.01
CA LYS A 292 3.99 -22.58 -0.13
C LYS A 292 2.66 -22.35 -0.86
N LEU A 293 1.88 -21.38 -0.39
CA LEU A 293 0.60 -21.01 -1.01
C LEU A 293 0.79 -20.53 -2.47
N LEU A 294 1.88 -19.80 -2.74
CA LEU A 294 2.20 -19.38 -4.11
C LEU A 294 2.46 -20.60 -5.00
N VAL A 295 3.26 -21.57 -4.56
CA VAL A 295 3.54 -22.79 -5.31
C VAL A 295 2.25 -23.58 -5.60
N GLU A 296 1.35 -23.68 -4.64
CA GLU A 296 0.03 -24.30 -4.83
C GLU A 296 -0.74 -23.61 -5.96
N TYR A 297 -0.83 -22.28 -5.95
CA TYR A 297 -1.52 -21.53 -7.00
C TYR A 297 -0.85 -21.60 -8.37
N LEU A 298 0.48 -21.74 -8.41
CA LEU A 298 1.23 -21.87 -9.66
C LEU A 298 1.01 -23.24 -10.31
N LYS A 299 0.88 -24.31 -9.50
CA LYS A 299 0.59 -25.67 -10.01
C LYS A 299 -0.78 -25.78 -10.69
N GLU A 300 -1.71 -24.88 -10.36
CA GLU A 300 -3.02 -24.80 -11.00
C GLU A 300 -2.99 -24.05 -12.35
N LEU A 301 -1.90 -23.33 -12.65
CA LEU A 301 -1.78 -22.61 -13.92
C LEU A 301 -1.40 -23.59 -15.04
N PRO A 302 -1.83 -23.33 -16.28
CA PRO A 302 -1.30 -24.08 -17.42
C PRO A 302 0.24 -23.93 -17.45
N PRO A 303 0.96 -25.00 -17.86
CA PRO A 303 2.41 -24.93 -17.96
C PRO A 303 2.82 -23.77 -18.87
N PRO A 304 3.91 -23.06 -18.56
CA PRO A 304 4.35 -21.93 -19.34
C PRO A 304 4.60 -22.35 -20.79
N THR A 305 3.73 -21.90 -21.70
CA THR A 305 3.92 -22.06 -23.14
C THR A 305 5.13 -21.23 -23.56
N LYS A 306 6.18 -21.88 -24.08
CA LYS A 306 7.22 -21.17 -24.83
C LYS A 306 6.57 -20.42 -26.00
N PRO A 307 6.99 -19.19 -26.33
CA PRO A 307 6.43 -18.48 -27.47
C PRO A 307 6.69 -19.26 -28.77
N ALA A 308 5.67 -19.34 -29.62
CA ALA A 308 5.89 -19.54 -31.05
C ALA A 308 6.70 -18.33 -31.54
N THR A 309 7.79 -18.56 -32.26
CA THR A 309 8.55 -17.50 -32.92
C THR A 309 7.60 -16.61 -33.74
N GLU A 310 7.42 -15.34 -33.36
CA GLU A 310 6.61 -14.37 -34.11
C GLU A 310 7.13 -14.32 -35.55
N SER A 311 6.21 -14.46 -36.51
CA SER A 311 6.53 -14.38 -37.93
C SER A 311 6.86 -12.93 -38.31
N LYS A 312 7.76 -12.74 -39.27
CA LYS A 312 8.18 -11.40 -39.73
C LYS A 312 7.00 -10.56 -40.27
N GLU A 313 5.88 -11.17 -40.64
CA GLU A 313 4.66 -10.48 -41.08
C GLU A 313 3.92 -9.78 -39.94
N ASP A 314 3.89 -10.38 -38.74
CA ASP A 314 3.20 -9.83 -37.57
C ASP A 314 3.93 -8.60 -36.99
N ALA A 315 5.26 -8.58 -37.11
CA ALA A 315 6.10 -7.44 -36.75
C ALA A 315 5.87 -6.24 -37.70
N ALA A 316 5.75 -6.49 -39.01
CA ALA A 316 5.52 -5.44 -40.01
C ALA A 316 4.13 -4.78 -39.86
N LYS A 317 3.13 -5.53 -39.40
CA LYS A 317 1.78 -5.01 -39.17
C LYS A 317 1.70 -4.09 -37.94
N LYS A 318 2.42 -4.42 -36.87
CA LYS A 318 2.55 -3.57 -35.66
C LYS A 318 3.35 -2.29 -35.90
N GLU A 319 4.30 -2.30 -36.83
CA GLU A 319 5.05 -1.11 -37.26
C GLU A 319 4.13 -0.09 -37.95
N TRP A 320 3.21 -0.57 -38.80
CA TRP A 320 2.25 0.30 -39.50
C TRP A 320 1.22 0.93 -38.56
N GLU A 321 0.73 0.21 -37.56
CA GLU A 321 -0.28 0.74 -36.62
C GLU A 321 0.29 1.82 -35.67
N LYS A 322 1.61 1.83 -35.42
CA LYS A 322 2.31 2.87 -34.64
C LYS A 322 2.48 4.20 -35.39
N ILE A 323 2.36 4.20 -36.71
CA ILE A 323 2.53 5.41 -37.53
C ILE A 323 1.20 6.19 -37.65
N VAL A 324 0.07 5.56 -37.30
CA VAL A 324 -1.27 6.12 -37.55
C VAL A 324 -1.99 6.60 -36.27
N TRP A 325 -1.45 6.36 -35.06
CA TRP A 325 -2.01 6.86 -33.79
C TRP A 325 -0.94 7.32 -32.80
#